data_AF-A0A917GJ96-F1
#
_entry.id   AF-A0A917GJ96-F1
#
_cell.length_a   1.000
_cell.length_b   1.000
_cell.length_c   1.000
_cell.angle_alpha   90.00
_cell.angle_beta   90.00
_cell.angle_gamma   90.00
#
_symmetry.space_group_name_H-M   'P 1'
#
loop_
_entity.id
_entity.type
_entity.pdbx_description
1 polymer ?
#
loop_
_entity_poly.entity_id
_entity_poly.type
_entity_poly.pdbx_seq_one_letter_code
_entity_poly.pdbx_strand_id
1 'polypeptide(L)'
;MSKTMERITFVLTWVFQGASYLSAYGYGVMHRMHHAYTDTEQDPHSPSYDANLFAMMWKTKTIYQDINTQRVAVDSRFTKNVPQWKSFDAFASSRFSRVLWISLYILFFAFFATAWWQWLLLPITFLMAPIHGVIINWFGHIYGYVNFKMKNTSKNLFRFDFLMMGEGYHNNHHMHASSANFGVKWYEIDMTYLIIRVLNALGFIKLKPISVKNK
;
A
#
# COMPACT_ATOMS: atom_id res chain seq x y z
N MET A 1 -18.62 -0.52 -6.42
CA MET A 1 -18.56 -1.89 -6.95
C MET A 1 -19.70 -2.70 -6.35
N SER A 2 -20.12 -3.80 -6.98
CA SER A 2 -21.07 -4.73 -6.37
C SER A 2 -20.42 -5.46 -5.18
N LYS A 3 -21.23 -6.03 -4.28
CA LYS A 3 -20.71 -6.84 -3.16
C LYS A 3 -19.89 -8.03 -3.68
N THR A 4 -20.31 -8.67 -4.77
CA THR A 4 -19.58 -9.80 -5.37
C THR A 4 -18.19 -9.37 -5.85
N MET A 5 -18.08 -8.26 -6.57
CA MET A 5 -16.77 -7.76 -7.03
C MET A 5 -15.87 -7.31 -5.88
N GLU A 6 -16.46 -6.76 -4.81
CA GLU A 6 -15.72 -6.47 -3.59
C GLU A 6 -15.11 -7.75 -3.01
N ARG A 7 -15.91 -8.81 -2.85
CA ARG A 7 -15.44 -10.10 -2.32
C ARG A 7 -14.37 -10.74 -3.20
N ILE A 8 -14.52 -10.67 -4.52
CA ILE A 8 -13.50 -11.13 -5.48
C ILE A 8 -12.20 -10.34 -5.27
N THR A 9 -12.27 -9.02 -5.14
CA THR A 9 -11.10 -8.17 -4.87
C THR A 9 -10.39 -8.59 -3.58
N PHE A 10 -11.12 -8.85 -2.48
CA PHE A 10 -10.52 -9.35 -1.23
C PHE A 10 -9.74 -10.66 -1.43
N VAL A 11 -10.34 -11.62 -2.15
CA VAL A 11 -9.68 -12.92 -2.43
C VAL A 11 -8.46 -12.74 -3.32
N LEU A 12 -8.55 -11.94 -4.38
CA LEU A 12 -7.42 -11.64 -5.26
C LEU A 12 -6.30 -10.93 -4.50
N THR A 13 -6.61 -9.98 -3.60
CA THR A 13 -5.62 -9.34 -2.74
C THR A 13 -4.89 -10.37 -1.87
N TRP A 14 -5.61 -11.33 -1.28
CA TRP A 14 -5.00 -12.41 -0.51
C TRP A 14 -4.10 -13.32 -1.37
N VAL A 15 -4.53 -13.65 -2.59
CA VAL A 15 -3.75 -14.46 -3.53
C VAL A 15 -2.47 -13.75 -3.97
N PHE A 16 -2.55 -12.48 -4.37
CA PHE A 16 -1.42 -11.75 -4.94
C PHE A 16 -0.47 -11.15 -3.89
N GLN A 17 -0.93 -10.91 -2.66
CA GLN A 17 -0.04 -10.48 -1.56
C GLN A 17 0.50 -11.66 -0.74
N GLY A 18 -0.16 -12.81 -0.79
CA GLY A 18 0.22 -14.05 -0.12
C GLY A 18 0.64 -13.88 1.34
N ALA A 19 1.87 -14.27 1.68
CA ALA A 19 2.41 -14.20 3.04
C ALA A 19 2.47 -12.76 3.60
N SER A 20 2.45 -11.76 2.72
CA SER A 20 2.49 -10.33 3.05
C SER A 20 1.11 -9.65 3.04
N TYR A 21 0.01 -10.42 3.07
CA TYR A 21 -1.35 -9.87 3.07
C TYR A 21 -1.56 -8.75 4.09
N LEU A 22 -2.10 -7.64 3.61
CA LEU A 22 -2.62 -6.53 4.40
C LEU A 22 -4.11 -6.35 4.13
N SER A 23 -4.90 -6.26 5.20
CA SER A 23 -6.32 -5.93 5.13
C SER A 23 -6.50 -4.56 4.51
N ALA A 24 -7.43 -4.46 3.55
CA ALA A 24 -7.85 -3.20 2.96
C ALA A 24 -8.34 -2.20 4.03
N TYR A 25 -8.98 -2.72 5.09
CA TYR A 25 -9.40 -1.89 6.22
C TYR A 25 -8.21 -1.36 7.01
N GLY A 26 -7.35 -2.26 7.51
CA GLY A 26 -6.21 -1.88 8.34
C GLY A 26 -5.26 -0.91 7.62
N TYR A 27 -4.93 -1.22 6.37
CA TYR A 27 -4.04 -0.38 5.57
C TYR A 27 -4.72 0.94 5.17
N GLY A 28 -5.97 0.90 4.69
CA GLY A 28 -6.68 2.11 4.27
C GLY A 28 -6.88 3.12 5.40
N VAL A 29 -7.13 2.65 6.63
CA VAL A 29 -7.22 3.49 7.82
C VAL A 29 -5.87 4.09 8.19
N MET A 30 -4.81 3.26 8.29
CA MET A 30 -3.45 3.72 8.60
C MET A 30 -2.95 4.73 7.57
N HIS A 31 -3.22 4.49 6.29
CA HIS A 31 -2.85 5.38 5.19
C HIS A 31 -3.53 6.75 5.30
N ARG A 32 -4.82 6.79 5.67
CA ARG A 32 -5.51 8.06 5.92
C ARG A 32 -4.96 8.81 7.13
N MET A 33 -4.53 8.09 8.17
CA MET A 33 -3.84 8.70 9.31
C MET A 33 -2.50 9.32 8.87
N HIS A 34 -1.72 8.62 8.04
CA HIS A 34 -0.50 9.17 7.46
C HIS A 34 -0.76 10.48 6.70
N HIS A 35 -1.74 10.52 5.80
CA HIS A 35 -2.08 11.76 5.07
C HIS A 35 -2.52 12.91 5.98
N ALA A 36 -3.21 12.62 7.09
CA ALA A 36 -3.68 13.66 8.01
C ALA A 36 -2.58 14.18 8.96
N TYR A 37 -1.59 13.35 9.24
CA TYR A 37 -0.55 13.60 10.24
C TYR A 37 0.86 13.60 9.66
N THR A 38 0.99 13.71 8.33
CA THR A 38 2.27 13.57 7.63
C THR A 38 3.34 14.49 8.24
N ASP A 39 4.53 13.95 8.48
CA ASP A 39 5.64 14.66 9.11
C ASP A 39 5.28 15.26 10.49
N THR A 40 4.56 14.48 11.30
CA THR A 40 4.33 14.77 12.72
C THR A 40 4.57 13.51 13.55
N GLU A 41 4.63 13.64 14.87
CA GLU A 41 4.76 12.50 15.80
C GLU A 41 3.63 11.47 15.65
N GLN A 42 2.43 11.92 15.23
CA GLN A 42 1.23 11.09 15.05
C GLN A 42 1.22 10.31 13.73
N ASP A 43 2.17 10.55 12.83
CA ASP A 43 2.32 9.80 11.59
C ASP A 43 2.71 8.34 11.89
N PRO A 44 1.99 7.33 11.36
CA PRO A 44 2.34 5.92 11.53
C PRO A 44 3.69 5.52 10.90
N HIS A 45 4.25 6.34 10.00
CA HIS A 45 5.52 6.06 9.32
C HIS A 45 6.25 7.34 8.90
N SER A 46 6.69 8.16 9.85
CA SER A 46 7.35 9.43 9.53
C SER A 46 8.88 9.33 9.55
N PRO A 47 9.56 9.56 8.42
CA PRO A 47 11.01 9.58 8.39
C PRO A 47 11.64 10.72 9.20
N SER A 48 10.86 11.78 9.44
CA SER A 48 11.30 12.94 10.22
C SER A 48 11.24 12.71 11.74
N TYR A 49 10.43 11.74 12.19
CA TYR A 49 10.15 11.50 13.62
C TYR A 49 10.53 10.09 14.09
N ASP A 50 10.87 9.19 13.19
CA ASP A 50 11.37 7.85 13.52
C ASP A 50 12.89 7.79 13.35
N ALA A 51 13.59 7.19 14.33
CA ALA A 51 15.05 7.24 14.41
C ALA A 51 15.79 6.65 13.19
N ASN A 52 15.18 5.68 12.51
CA ASN A 52 15.66 5.05 11.28
C ASN A 52 14.53 4.25 10.61
N LEU A 53 14.78 3.74 9.40
CA LEU A 53 13.80 2.98 8.62
C LEU A 53 13.28 1.73 9.34
N PHE A 54 14.09 1.06 10.18
CA PHE A 54 13.63 -0.13 10.92
C PHE A 54 12.68 0.26 12.05
N ALA A 55 13.00 1.33 12.78
CA ALA A 55 12.13 1.88 13.82
C ALA A 55 10.78 2.31 13.24
N MET A 56 10.81 3.02 12.10
CA MET A 56 9.60 3.40 11.35
C MET A 56 8.77 2.17 11.02
N MET A 57 9.33 1.17 10.32
CA MET A 57 8.58 -0.01 9.90
C MET A 57 8.05 -0.83 11.08
N TRP A 58 8.75 -0.86 12.21
CA TRP A 58 8.27 -1.53 13.42
C TRP A 58 7.07 -0.80 14.04
N LYS A 59 7.14 0.55 14.10
CA LYS A 59 6.01 1.40 14.50
C LYS A 59 4.82 1.20 13.56
N THR A 60 5.04 1.25 12.25
CA THR A 60 4.01 1.02 11.21
C THR A 60 3.33 -0.33 11.37
N LYS A 61 4.12 -1.40 11.53
CA LYS A 61 3.61 -2.76 11.76
C LYS A 61 2.72 -2.80 13.01
N THR A 62 3.16 -2.18 14.10
CA THR A 62 2.45 -2.19 15.38
C THR A 62 1.11 -1.46 15.26
N ILE A 63 1.12 -0.24 14.73
CA ILE A 63 -0.09 0.55 14.51
C ILE A 63 -1.05 -0.17 13.56
N TYR A 64 -0.56 -0.71 12.44
CA TYR A 64 -1.37 -1.50 11.52
C TYR A 64 -2.03 -2.69 12.22
N GLN A 65 -1.28 -3.44 13.02
CA GLN A 65 -1.80 -4.60 13.75
C GLN A 65 -2.88 -4.19 14.74
N ASP A 66 -2.69 -3.10 15.47
CA ASP A 66 -3.65 -2.64 16.45
C ASP A 66 -4.94 -2.08 15.81
N ILE A 67 -4.84 -1.43 14.65
CA ILE A 67 -6.01 -1.04 13.83
C ILE A 67 -6.75 -2.29 13.33
N ASN A 68 -6.03 -3.24 12.72
CA ASN A 68 -6.62 -4.43 12.10
C ASN A 68 -7.27 -5.36 13.13
N THR A 69 -6.68 -5.47 14.32
CA THR A 69 -7.22 -6.24 15.45
C THR A 69 -8.17 -5.45 16.34
N GLN A 70 -8.45 -4.19 16.00
CA GLN A 70 -9.37 -3.30 16.73
C GLN A 70 -8.98 -3.09 18.20
N ARG A 71 -7.68 -3.09 18.50
CA ARG A 71 -7.14 -2.82 19.85
C ARG A 71 -7.10 -1.33 20.21
N VAL A 72 -7.20 -0.46 19.20
CA VAL A 72 -7.25 1.00 19.38
C VAL A 72 -8.57 1.54 18.82
N ALA A 73 -9.13 2.52 19.50
CA ALA A 73 -10.23 3.31 18.96
C ALA A 73 -9.67 4.27 17.89
N VAL A 74 -10.13 4.12 16.66
CA VAL A 74 -9.76 5.03 15.55
C VAL A 74 -10.90 6.01 15.31
N ASP A 75 -10.54 7.28 15.10
CA ASP A 75 -11.50 8.32 14.73
C ASP A 75 -12.31 7.92 13.48
N SER A 76 -13.63 8.08 13.57
CA SER A 76 -14.60 7.81 12.52
C SER A 76 -14.27 8.46 11.17
N ARG A 77 -13.55 9.59 11.16
CA ARG A 77 -13.11 10.27 9.93
C ARG A 77 -12.18 9.39 9.09
N PHE A 78 -11.41 8.50 9.71
CA PHE A 78 -10.48 7.61 9.03
C PHE A 78 -11.14 6.31 8.56
N THR A 79 -12.25 5.89 9.17
CA THR A 79 -12.89 4.59 8.90
C THR A 79 -14.04 4.69 7.89
N LYS A 80 -14.55 5.90 7.62
CA LYS A 80 -15.69 6.13 6.72
C LYS A 80 -15.46 5.54 5.32
N ASN A 81 -16.38 4.69 4.87
CA ASN A 81 -16.35 4.02 3.56
C ASN A 81 -15.07 3.21 3.26
N VAL A 82 -14.37 2.73 4.29
CA VAL A 82 -13.27 1.78 4.10
C VAL A 82 -13.86 0.36 4.09
N PRO A 83 -13.65 -0.44 3.03
CA PRO A 83 -14.22 -1.79 2.94
C PRO A 83 -13.62 -2.71 4.00
N GLN A 84 -14.44 -3.58 4.58
CA GLN A 84 -13.99 -4.55 5.58
C GLN A 84 -14.73 -5.88 5.43
N TRP A 85 -13.98 -6.99 5.40
CA TRP A 85 -14.54 -8.34 5.47
C TRP A 85 -13.95 -9.06 6.69
N LYS A 86 -14.45 -8.71 7.88
CA LYS A 86 -13.85 -9.13 9.16
C LYS A 86 -13.47 -10.62 9.24
N SER A 87 -14.37 -11.53 8.87
CA SER A 87 -14.09 -12.97 8.94
C SER A 87 -13.01 -13.41 7.95
N PHE A 88 -13.02 -12.85 6.74
CA PHE A 88 -11.97 -13.13 5.76
C PHE A 88 -10.65 -12.49 6.13
N ASP A 89 -10.65 -11.24 6.60
CA ASP A 89 -9.45 -10.55 7.11
C ASP A 89 -8.81 -11.32 8.27
N ALA A 90 -9.62 -11.88 9.17
CA ALA A 90 -9.15 -12.72 10.28
C ALA A 90 -8.49 -14.01 9.77
N PHE A 91 -9.09 -14.68 8.78
CA PHE A 91 -8.50 -15.85 8.13
C PHE A 91 -7.21 -15.48 7.38
N ALA A 92 -7.26 -14.50 6.48
CA ALA A 92 -6.17 -14.09 5.61
C ALA A 92 -4.96 -13.58 6.40
N SER A 93 -5.19 -12.88 7.52
CA SER A 93 -4.13 -12.40 8.42
C SER A 93 -3.61 -13.45 9.41
N SER A 94 -4.27 -14.60 9.52
CA SER A 94 -3.97 -15.64 10.52
C SER A 94 -2.58 -16.25 10.34
N ARG A 95 -2.05 -16.85 11.42
CA ARG A 95 -0.81 -17.63 11.37
C ARG A 95 -0.92 -18.80 10.40
N PHE A 96 -2.09 -19.42 10.30
CA PHE A 96 -2.35 -20.50 9.36
C PHE A 96 -2.17 -20.04 7.91
N SER A 97 -2.84 -18.95 7.52
CA SER A 97 -2.72 -18.36 6.16
C SER A 97 -1.26 -17.98 5.84
N ARG A 98 -0.55 -17.38 6.80
CA ARG A 98 0.87 -17.02 6.63
C ARG A 98 1.75 -18.25 6.41
N VAL A 99 1.60 -19.28 7.24
CA VAL A 99 2.36 -20.54 7.11
C VAL A 99 2.02 -21.22 5.78
N LEU A 100 0.75 -21.26 5.38
CA LEU A 100 0.33 -21.80 4.10
C LEU A 100 1.07 -21.13 2.93
N TRP A 101 1.06 -19.80 2.84
CA TRP A 101 1.78 -19.08 1.78
C TRP A 101 3.29 -19.27 1.85
N ILE A 102 3.87 -19.24 3.05
CA ILE A 102 5.31 -19.49 3.23
C ILE A 102 5.68 -20.89 2.71
N SER A 103 4.90 -21.91 3.06
CA SER A 103 5.10 -23.28 2.57
C SER A 103 4.94 -23.36 1.05
N LEU A 104 3.93 -22.72 0.46
CA LEU A 104 3.75 -22.67 -0.99
C LEU A 104 4.93 -22.01 -1.71
N TYR A 105 5.49 -20.93 -1.16
CA TYR A 105 6.68 -20.29 -1.72
C TYR A 105 7.90 -21.20 -1.59
N ILE A 106 8.12 -21.84 -0.45
CA ILE A 106 9.23 -22.79 -0.27
C ILE A 106 9.10 -23.95 -1.27
N LEU A 107 7.91 -24.50 -1.46
CA LEU A 107 7.67 -25.58 -2.43
C LEU A 107 7.89 -25.12 -3.87
N PHE A 108 7.46 -23.90 -4.21
CA PHE A 108 7.72 -23.31 -5.52
C PHE A 108 9.23 -23.22 -5.78
N PHE A 109 10.00 -22.66 -4.84
CA PHE A 109 11.46 -22.59 -4.98
C PHE A 109 12.10 -23.98 -4.99
N ALA A 110 11.65 -24.91 -4.15
CA ALA A 110 12.17 -26.27 -4.13
C ALA A 110 12.01 -27.00 -5.48
N PHE A 111 10.92 -26.73 -6.20
CA PHE A 111 10.64 -27.36 -7.48
C PHE A 111 11.30 -26.64 -8.67
N PHE A 112 11.30 -25.31 -8.66
CA PHE A 112 11.72 -24.50 -9.82
C PHE A 112 13.13 -23.92 -9.70
N ALA A 113 13.72 -23.87 -8.51
CA ALA A 113 15.07 -23.32 -8.37
C ALA A 113 16.11 -24.30 -8.92
N THR A 114 16.77 -23.91 -10.01
CA THR A 114 17.82 -24.66 -10.69
C THR A 114 19.23 -24.32 -10.19
N ALA A 115 19.37 -23.23 -9.42
CA ALA A 115 20.65 -22.78 -8.89
C ALA A 115 20.51 -22.25 -7.46
N TRP A 116 21.57 -22.42 -6.65
CA TRP A 116 21.57 -22.02 -5.23
C TRP A 116 21.26 -20.52 -5.02
N TRP A 117 21.71 -19.65 -5.92
CA TRP A 117 21.53 -18.20 -5.78
C TRP A 117 20.07 -17.77 -5.93
N GLN A 118 19.23 -18.57 -6.60
CA GLN A 118 17.81 -18.24 -6.74
C GLN A 118 17.12 -18.27 -5.38
N TRP A 119 17.58 -19.10 -4.45
CA TRP A 119 17.07 -19.12 -3.07
C TRP A 119 17.27 -17.80 -2.31
N LEU A 120 18.18 -16.93 -2.76
CA LEU A 120 18.33 -15.58 -2.20
C LEU A 120 17.10 -14.70 -2.48
N LEU A 121 16.26 -15.04 -3.47
CA LEU A 121 15.01 -14.33 -3.77
C LEU A 121 13.87 -14.73 -2.82
N LEU A 122 13.97 -15.85 -2.11
CA LEU A 122 12.92 -16.33 -1.22
C LEU A 122 12.72 -15.39 -0.01
N PRO A 123 13.77 -14.95 0.72
CA PRO A 123 13.63 -13.91 1.75
C PRO A 123 13.02 -12.61 1.22
N ILE A 124 13.38 -12.19 0.00
CA ILE A 124 12.80 -10.99 -0.64
C ILE A 124 11.30 -11.17 -0.84
N THR A 125 10.88 -12.34 -1.30
CA THR A 125 9.46 -12.70 -1.51
C THR A 125 8.64 -12.58 -0.22
N PHE A 126 9.20 -12.99 0.94
CA PHE A 126 8.52 -12.85 2.23
C PHE A 126 8.44 -11.40 2.71
N LEU A 127 9.40 -10.57 2.31
CA LEU A 127 9.58 -9.19 2.77
C LEU A 127 9.05 -8.14 1.77
N MET A 128 8.32 -8.55 0.72
CA MET A 128 7.85 -7.62 -0.30
C MET A 128 7.06 -6.43 0.26
N ALA A 129 6.10 -6.67 1.17
CA ALA A 129 5.32 -5.57 1.76
C ALA A 129 6.18 -4.58 2.56
N PRO A 130 7.03 -4.99 3.54
CA PRO A 130 7.87 -4.03 4.24
C PRO A 130 8.92 -3.37 3.33
N ILE A 131 9.44 -4.06 2.31
CA ILE A 131 10.37 -3.45 1.33
C ILE A 131 9.67 -2.32 0.56
N HIS A 132 8.49 -2.58 -0.02
CA HIS A 132 7.72 -1.54 -0.72
C HIS A 132 7.28 -0.42 0.22
N GLY A 133 6.92 -0.76 1.47
CA GLY A 133 6.60 0.20 2.51
C GLY A 133 7.74 1.18 2.81
N VAL A 134 8.98 0.69 2.90
CA VAL A 134 10.17 1.56 3.04
C VAL A 134 10.39 2.40 1.79
N ILE A 135 10.26 1.82 0.60
CA ILE A 135 10.47 2.55 -0.65
C ILE A 135 9.56 3.78 -0.74
N ILE A 136 8.27 3.61 -0.49
CA ILE A 136 7.31 4.70 -0.61
C ILE A 136 7.35 5.63 0.60
N ASN A 137 7.28 5.10 1.82
CA ASN A 137 7.09 5.94 3.01
C ASN A 137 8.38 6.55 3.54
N TRP A 138 9.53 5.88 3.37
CA TRP A 138 10.82 6.43 3.77
C TRP A 138 11.47 7.20 2.63
N PHE A 139 11.77 6.53 1.52
CA PHE A 139 12.51 7.20 0.44
C PHE A 139 11.66 8.23 -0.31
N GLY A 140 10.35 8.02 -0.44
CA GLY A 140 9.42 9.00 -1.03
C GLY A 140 9.28 10.31 -0.24
N HIS A 141 9.82 10.41 0.98
CA HIS A 141 9.86 11.65 1.77
C HIS A 141 11.26 12.29 1.83
N ILE A 142 12.29 11.61 1.32
CA ILE A 142 13.68 12.08 1.38
C ILE A 142 14.18 12.43 -0.02
N TYR A 143 13.96 11.53 -0.99
CA TYR A 143 14.53 11.60 -2.33
C TYR A 143 13.46 11.81 -3.39
N GLY A 144 13.87 12.43 -4.50
CA GLY A 144 13.00 12.65 -5.64
C GLY A 144 12.82 14.12 -5.99
N TYR A 145 11.88 14.38 -6.88
CA TYR A 145 11.52 15.72 -7.35
C TYR A 145 10.14 16.14 -6.82
N VAL A 146 9.84 17.43 -6.91
CA VAL A 146 8.61 18.01 -6.36
C VAL A 146 7.87 18.72 -7.49
N ASN A 147 6.59 18.35 -7.69
CA ASN A 147 5.69 19.09 -8.59
C ASN A 147 4.87 20.12 -7.81
N PHE A 148 4.52 19.83 -6.55
CA PHE A 148 3.68 20.67 -5.69
C PHE A 148 4.40 21.02 -4.39
N LYS A 149 4.53 22.32 -4.12
CA LYS A 149 5.05 22.81 -2.85
C LYS A 149 4.00 22.62 -1.75
N MET A 150 4.33 21.80 -0.76
CA MET A 150 3.45 21.49 0.38
C MET A 150 4.16 21.73 1.71
N LYS A 151 3.43 21.58 2.82
CA LYS A 151 3.99 21.65 4.17
C LYS A 151 4.68 20.35 4.61
N ASN A 152 4.44 19.25 3.89
CA ASN A 152 5.08 17.96 4.13
C ASN A 152 6.27 17.75 3.18
N THR A 153 7.05 16.71 3.46
CA THR A 153 8.32 16.37 2.83
C THR A 153 8.17 15.43 1.62
N SER A 154 6.95 15.07 1.23
CA SER A 154 6.71 14.12 0.14
C SER A 154 7.31 14.57 -1.20
N LYS A 155 7.89 13.61 -1.93
CA LYS A 155 8.59 13.78 -3.21
C LYS A 155 8.19 12.66 -4.17
N ASN A 156 8.14 12.97 -5.47
CA ASN A 156 8.02 11.94 -6.50
C ASN A 156 9.38 11.23 -6.62
N LEU A 157 9.43 9.97 -6.19
CA LEU A 157 10.66 9.20 -6.05
C LEU A 157 11.27 8.84 -7.41
N PHE A 158 10.45 8.40 -8.35
CA PHE A 158 10.88 7.98 -9.69
C PHE A 158 10.28 8.88 -10.76
N ARG A 159 11.04 9.17 -11.82
CA ARG A 159 10.48 9.82 -13.02
C ARG A 159 9.59 8.85 -13.81
N PHE A 160 9.99 7.58 -13.86
CA PHE A 160 9.24 6.48 -14.46
C PHE A 160 9.06 5.39 -13.41
N ASP A 161 7.85 5.25 -12.89
CA ASP A 161 7.56 4.34 -11.77
C ASP A 161 6.88 3.04 -12.22
N PHE A 162 7.65 2.18 -12.88
CA PHE A 162 7.15 0.87 -13.30
C PHE A 162 7.07 -0.10 -12.11
N LEU A 163 8.04 -0.04 -11.19
CA LEU A 163 8.18 -1.03 -10.12
C LEU A 163 7.14 -0.86 -9.02
N MET A 164 6.84 0.38 -8.62
CA MET A 164 5.77 0.66 -7.64
C MET A 164 4.43 1.01 -8.33
N MET A 165 4.36 0.82 -9.64
CA MET A 165 3.14 0.94 -10.46
C MET A 165 2.39 2.28 -10.32
N GLY A 166 3.10 3.37 -10.00
CA GLY A 166 2.56 4.72 -9.85
C GLY A 166 2.65 5.29 -8.44
N GLU A 167 2.78 4.44 -7.41
CA GLU A 167 2.87 4.87 -5.99
C GLU A 167 4.08 5.77 -5.70
N GLY A 168 5.14 5.67 -6.51
CA GLY A 168 6.33 6.52 -6.46
C GLY A 168 6.07 7.97 -6.84
N TYR A 169 4.93 8.31 -7.47
CA TYR A 169 4.47 9.68 -7.66
C TYR A 169 3.85 10.26 -6.37
N HIS A 170 4.60 10.14 -5.27
CA HIS A 170 4.13 10.34 -3.91
C HIS A 170 3.81 11.81 -3.59
N ASN A 171 4.56 12.78 -4.11
CA ASN A 171 4.25 14.21 -3.95
C ASN A 171 2.92 14.57 -4.63
N ASN A 172 2.66 14.01 -5.81
CA ASN A 172 1.40 14.21 -6.51
C ASN A 172 0.23 13.60 -5.72
N HIS A 173 0.42 12.37 -5.22
CA HIS A 173 -0.55 11.69 -4.37
C HIS A 173 -0.86 12.49 -3.10
N HIS A 174 0.14 12.97 -2.37
CA HIS A 174 -0.06 13.80 -1.18
C HIS A 174 -0.82 15.09 -1.48
N MET A 175 -0.58 15.74 -2.62
CA MET A 175 -1.33 16.93 -3.03
C MET A 175 -2.79 16.60 -3.38
N HIS A 176 -3.01 15.47 -4.04
CA HIS A 176 -4.33 15.05 -4.54
C HIS A 176 -4.71 13.67 -4.03
N ALA A 177 -4.73 13.48 -2.71
CA ALA A 177 -4.88 12.16 -2.06
C ALA A 177 -6.19 11.42 -2.36
N SER A 178 -7.18 12.11 -2.91
CA SER A 178 -8.42 11.49 -3.38
C SER A 178 -8.34 10.99 -4.83
N SER A 179 -7.44 11.55 -5.64
CA SER A 179 -7.26 11.19 -7.05
C SER A 179 -6.91 9.72 -7.20
N ALA A 180 -7.51 9.06 -8.18
CA ALA A 180 -7.15 7.68 -8.55
C ALA A 180 -5.95 7.60 -9.50
N ASN A 181 -5.50 8.74 -10.04
CA ASN A 181 -4.32 8.86 -10.88
C ASN A 181 -3.28 9.70 -10.13
N PHE A 182 -2.09 9.13 -9.89
CA PHE A 182 -0.99 9.83 -9.26
C PHE A 182 -0.08 10.54 -10.28
N GLY A 183 -0.22 10.26 -11.57
CA GLY A 183 0.49 10.97 -12.64
C GLY A 183 -0.08 12.36 -12.91
N VAL A 184 0.79 13.36 -13.00
CA VAL A 184 0.44 14.77 -13.31
C VAL A 184 1.15 15.26 -14.57
N LYS A 185 2.41 14.91 -14.76
CA LYS A 185 3.16 15.21 -15.99
C LYS A 185 2.90 14.13 -17.04
N TRP A 186 3.08 14.48 -18.31
CA TRP A 186 2.82 13.57 -19.44
C TRP A 186 3.66 12.27 -19.40
N TYR A 187 4.84 12.30 -18.77
CA TYR A 187 5.72 11.14 -18.61
C TYR A 187 5.46 10.35 -17.31
N GLU A 188 4.60 10.85 -16.42
CA GLU A 188 4.25 10.19 -15.16
C GLU A 188 3.13 9.17 -15.42
N ILE A 189 3.51 7.97 -15.85
CA ILE A 189 2.56 6.91 -16.21
C ILE A 189 2.23 6.08 -14.98
N ASP A 190 1.02 6.25 -14.46
CA ASP A 190 0.46 5.45 -13.37
C ASP A 190 -0.19 4.17 -13.95
N MET A 191 0.53 3.04 -13.83
CA MET A 191 0.06 1.75 -14.32
C MET A 191 -1.18 1.26 -13.58
N THR A 192 -1.29 1.56 -12.28
CA THR A 192 -2.45 1.20 -11.47
C THR A 192 -3.69 1.95 -11.94
N TYR A 193 -3.56 3.23 -12.27
CA TYR A 193 -4.66 4.01 -12.84
C TYR A 193 -5.14 3.47 -14.19
N LEU A 194 -4.23 3.02 -15.06
CA LEU A 194 -4.61 2.36 -16.32
C LEU A 194 -5.45 1.10 -16.06
N ILE A 195 -5.03 0.27 -15.09
CA ILE A 195 -5.80 -0.92 -14.68
C ILE A 195 -7.18 -0.52 -14.14
N ILE A 196 -7.25 0.50 -13.26
CA ILE A 196 -8.51 1.04 -12.72
C ILE A 196 -9.44 1.49 -13.86
N ARG A 197 -8.92 2.15 -14.90
CA ARG A 197 -9.72 2.57 -16.06
C ARG A 197 -10.29 1.38 -16.83
N VAL A 198 -9.49 0.33 -17.04
CA VAL A 198 -9.97 -0.90 -17.70
C VAL A 198 -11.06 -1.56 -16.85
N LEU A 199 -10.85 -1.72 -15.54
CA LEU A 199 -11.85 -2.29 -14.63
C LEU A 199 -13.15 -1.46 -14.61
N ASN A 200 -13.05 -0.14 -14.71
CA ASN A 200 -14.21 0.74 -14.81
C ASN A 200 -14.94 0.59 -16.16
N ALA A 201 -14.20 0.51 -17.27
CA ALA A 201 -14.77 0.33 -18.61
C ALA A 201 -15.49 -1.01 -18.75
N LEU A 202 -14.98 -2.07 -18.11
CA LEU A 202 -15.61 -3.39 -18.04
C LEU A 202 -16.76 -3.47 -17.02
N GLY A 203 -17.05 -2.40 -16.28
CA GLY A 203 -18.15 -2.33 -15.31
C GLY A 203 -17.89 -3.05 -13.98
N PHE A 204 -16.67 -3.54 -13.72
CA PHE A 204 -16.32 -4.18 -12.45
C PHE A 204 -16.28 -3.20 -11.28
N ILE A 205 -15.85 -1.96 -11.57
CA ILE A 205 -15.85 -0.85 -10.61
C ILE A 205 -16.56 0.36 -11.20
N LYS A 206 -16.89 1.34 -10.35
CA LYS A 206 -17.37 2.65 -10.77
C LYS A 206 -16.43 3.70 -10.22
N LEU A 207 -15.60 4.25 -11.09
CA LEU A 207 -14.72 5.36 -10.75
C LEU A 207 -15.57 6.61 -10.51
N LYS A 208 -15.33 7.29 -9.39
CA LYS A 208 -16.01 8.56 -9.10
C LYS A 208 -15.16 9.70 -9.68
N PRO A 209 -15.73 10.59 -10.50
CA PRO A 209 -15.01 11.78 -10.92
C PRO A 209 -14.76 12.66 -9.69
N ILE A 210 -13.57 13.22 -9.60
CA ILE A 210 -13.18 14.12 -8.52
C ILE A 210 -12.87 15.45 -9.18
N SER A 211 -13.44 16.53 -8.66
CA SER A 211 -13.03 17.87 -9.05
C SER A 211 -11.67 18.14 -8.42
N VAL A 212 -10.60 17.92 -9.20
CA VAL A 212 -9.26 18.36 -8.82
C VAL A 212 -9.27 19.88 -8.98
N LYS A 213 -9.36 20.61 -7.87
CA LYS A 213 -9.14 22.06 -7.90
C LYS A 213 -7.66 22.29 -8.18
N ASN A 214 -7.34 22.72 -9.40
CA ASN A 214 -6.03 23.28 -9.70
C ASN A 214 -5.87 24.51 -8.80
N LYS A 215 -4.98 24.42 -7.81
CA LYS A 215 -4.51 25.57 -7.04
C LYS A 215 -3.19 26.03 -7.61
#